data_AF-Q63XC1-F1
#
_entry.id   AF-Q63XC1-F1
#
_cell.length_a   1.000
_cell.length_b   1.000
_cell.length_c   1.000
_cell.angle_alpha   90.00
_cell.angle_beta   90.00
_cell.angle_gamma   90.00
#
_symmetry.space_group_name_H-M   'P 1'
#
loop_
_entity.id
_entity.type
_entity.pdbx_description
1 polymer ?
#
loop_
_entity_poly.entity_id
_entity_poly.type
_entity_poly.pdbx_seq_one_letter_code
_entity_poly.pdbx_strand_id
1 'polypeptide(L)'
;MCVARRYGDPHPSRSRQMKNELRTIIKDVAHLEASIDHIADGDDLYEAGLSSLNTIQLMLAIEKHFNIEIPDEMLNRQLFQSIDTLAGAVTQLQRAEQSA
;
A
#
# COMPACT_ATOMS: atom_id res chain seq x y z
N MET A 1 19.21 -30.11 -28.50
CA MET A 1 17.99 -30.54 -27.80
C MET A 1 17.39 -29.33 -27.07
N CYS A 2 16.07 -29.18 -27.19
CA CYS A 2 15.11 -28.24 -26.58
C CYS A 2 15.59 -26.92 -25.94
N VAL A 3 15.14 -25.84 -26.56
CA VAL A 3 15.04 -24.47 -26.09
C VAL A 3 13.93 -24.27 -25.03
N ALA A 4 14.06 -23.15 -24.32
CA ALA A 4 12.99 -22.34 -23.73
C ALA A 4 12.38 -22.78 -22.37
N ARG A 5 12.85 -22.10 -21.31
CA ARG A 5 11.94 -21.41 -20.40
C ARG A 5 12.46 -19.99 -20.14
N ARG A 6 12.09 -19.07 -21.03
CA ARG A 6 11.91 -17.67 -20.62
C ARG A 6 10.81 -17.71 -19.57
N TYR A 7 11.13 -17.43 -18.31
CA TYR A 7 10.12 -16.85 -17.44
C TYR A 7 9.86 -15.48 -18.03
N GLY A 8 8.76 -15.38 -18.77
CA GLY A 8 8.18 -14.11 -19.13
C GLY A 8 7.93 -13.38 -17.82
N ASP A 9 8.70 -12.33 -17.60
CA ASP A 9 8.40 -11.31 -16.63
C ASP A 9 7.08 -10.67 -17.07
N PRO A 10 5.98 -10.80 -16.31
CA PRO A 10 4.90 -9.87 -16.47
C PRO A 10 5.28 -8.68 -15.62
N HIS A 11 6.09 -7.73 -16.11
CA HIS A 11 6.46 -6.56 -15.31
C HIS A 11 5.14 -5.91 -14.86
N PRO A 12 4.71 -6.10 -13.60
CA PRO A 12 3.49 -5.47 -13.15
C PRO A 12 3.79 -3.98 -13.24
N SER A 13 2.93 -3.20 -13.88
CA SER A 13 3.07 -1.74 -13.87
C SER A 13 3.34 -1.34 -12.42
N ARG A 14 4.44 -0.62 -12.15
CA ARG A 14 4.98 -0.36 -10.80
C ARG A 14 3.90 0.00 -9.76
N SER A 15 2.88 0.75 -10.19
CA SER A 15 1.69 1.10 -9.40
C SER A 15 0.89 -0.12 -8.91
N ARG A 16 0.68 -1.15 -9.73
CA ARG A 16 -0.04 -2.39 -9.37
C ARG A 16 0.75 -3.20 -8.34
N GLN A 17 2.07 -3.26 -8.45
CA GLN A 17 2.90 -3.97 -7.48
C GLN A 17 2.83 -3.30 -6.11
N MET A 18 2.99 -1.98 -6.06
CA MET A 18 2.90 -1.22 -4.82
C MET A 18 1.50 -1.31 -4.19
N LYS A 19 0.43 -1.30 -4.98
CA LYS A 19 -0.94 -1.58 -4.48
C LYS A 19 -1.03 -2.97 -3.85
N ASN A 20 -0.43 -4.00 -4.44
CA ASN A 20 -0.42 -5.35 -3.87
C ASN A 20 0.38 -5.44 -2.56
N GLU A 21 1.50 -4.70 -2.45
CA GLU A 21 2.26 -4.59 -1.21
C GLU A 21 1.43 -3.90 -0.12
N LEU A 22 0.80 -2.77 -0.43
CA LEU A 22 -0.12 -2.09 0.48
C LEU A 22 -1.26 -3.01 0.93
N ARG A 23 -1.85 -3.80 0.03
CA ARG A 23 -2.86 -4.80 0.39
C ARG A 23 -2.32 -5.80 1.41
N THR A 24 -1.09 -6.29 1.21
CA THR A 24 -0.44 -7.22 2.15
C THR A 24 -0.26 -6.60 3.53
N ILE A 25 0.22 -5.34 3.58
CA ILE A 25 0.40 -4.62 4.84
C ILE A 25 -0.95 -4.39 5.54
N ILE A 26 -1.99 -4.01 4.80
CA ILE A 26 -3.33 -3.81 5.36
C ILE A 26 -3.91 -5.14 5.88
N LYS A 27 -3.67 -6.27 5.20
CA LYS A 27 -4.05 -7.62 5.69
C LYS A 27 -3.42 -7.90 7.05
N ASP A 28 -2.12 -7.65 7.16
CA ASP A 28 -1.34 -7.90 8.38
C ASP A 28 -1.81 -7.03 9.56
N VAL A 29 -1.99 -5.73 9.31
CA VAL A 29 -2.34 -4.76 10.35
C VAL A 29 -3.79 -4.88 10.80
N ALA A 30 -4.72 -5.02 9.85
CA ALA A 30 -6.14 -4.99 10.17
C ALA A 30 -6.72 -6.39 10.48
N HIS A 31 -5.95 -7.46 10.27
CA HIS A 31 -6.44 -8.85 10.30
C HIS A 31 -7.70 -9.06 9.42
N LEU A 32 -7.87 -8.22 8.39
CA LEU A 32 -9.00 -8.19 7.46
C LEU A 32 -8.72 -9.05 6.22
N GLU A 33 -8.25 -10.28 6.44
CA GLU A 33 -7.77 -11.16 5.37
C GLU A 33 -8.82 -11.39 4.27
N ALA A 34 -10.09 -11.54 4.67
CA ALA A 34 -11.20 -11.79 3.75
C ALA A 34 -11.74 -10.50 3.10
N SER A 35 -11.85 -9.39 3.84
CA SER A 35 -12.48 -8.17 3.31
C SER A 35 -11.61 -7.49 2.26
N ILE A 36 -10.30 -7.40 2.50
CA ILE A 36 -9.43 -6.61 1.62
C ILE A 36 -9.24 -7.24 0.24
N ASP A 37 -9.45 -8.55 0.08
CA ASP A 37 -9.36 -9.22 -1.22
C ASP A 37 -10.47 -8.75 -2.17
N HIS A 38 -11.63 -8.42 -1.62
CA HIS A 38 -12.82 -7.97 -2.36
C HIS A 38 -12.92 -6.44 -2.53
N ILE A 39 -12.09 -5.68 -1.83
CA ILE A 39 -12.09 -4.21 -1.84
C ILE A 39 -11.34 -3.70 -3.07
N ALA A 40 -11.96 -2.78 -3.80
CA ALA A 40 -11.34 -2.11 -4.94
C ALA A 40 -10.30 -1.07 -4.47
N ASP A 41 -9.40 -0.67 -5.36
CA ASP A 41 -8.31 0.26 -4.99
C ASP A 41 -8.80 1.61 -4.44
N GLY A 42 -10.00 2.04 -4.84
CA GLY A 42 -10.62 3.31 -4.44
C GLY A 42 -11.74 3.17 -3.42
N ASP A 43 -11.97 1.98 -2.86
CA ASP A 43 -12.96 1.77 -1.81
C ASP A 43 -12.48 2.34 -0.47
N ASP A 44 -13.43 2.64 0.41
CA ASP A 44 -13.16 3.17 1.74
C ASP A 44 -12.70 2.06 2.70
N LEU A 45 -11.48 2.16 3.20
CA LEU A 45 -10.87 1.21 4.12
C LEU A 45 -11.50 1.28 5.52
N TYR A 46 -12.08 2.41 5.94
CA TYR A 46 -12.80 2.48 7.21
C TYR A 46 -14.09 1.66 7.14
N GLU A 47 -14.80 1.71 6.02
CA GLU A 47 -15.96 0.84 5.75
C GLU A 47 -15.56 -0.65 5.72
N ALA A 48 -14.32 -0.94 5.31
CA ALA A 48 -13.75 -2.28 5.37
C ALA A 48 -13.49 -2.82 6.79
N GLY A 49 -13.50 -1.95 7.80
CA GLY A 49 -13.14 -2.26 9.18
C GLY A 49 -11.80 -1.70 9.64
N LEU A 50 -11.19 -0.75 8.92
CA LEU A 50 -10.01 -0.03 9.40
C LEU A 50 -10.41 0.83 10.61
N SER A 51 -9.89 0.50 11.79
CA SER A 51 -10.08 1.27 13.02
C SER A 51 -9.00 2.33 13.20
N SER A 52 -9.22 3.34 14.04
CA SER A 52 -8.22 4.36 14.37
C SER A 52 -6.90 3.76 14.88
N LEU A 53 -6.96 2.64 15.62
CA LEU A 53 -5.76 1.94 16.09
C LEU A 53 -5.04 1.23 14.94
N ASN A 54 -5.78 0.64 14.01
CA ASN A 54 -5.22 0.01 12.82
C ASN A 54 -4.59 1.06 11.89
N THR A 55 -5.14 2.28 11.84
CA THR A 55 -4.55 3.39 11.06
C THR A 55 -3.13 3.73 11.53
N ILE A 56 -2.91 3.83 12.85
CA ILE A 56 -1.58 4.10 13.43
C ILE A 56 -0.61 2.95 13.14
N GLN A 57 -1.06 1.70 13.30
CA GLN A 57 -0.24 0.53 12.98
C GLN A 57 0.08 0.46 11.49
N LEU A 58 -0.86 0.84 10.63
CA LEU A 58 -0.70 0.86 9.17
C LEU A 58 0.33 1.90 8.76
N MET A 59 0.26 3.10 9.33
CA MET A 59 1.28 4.14 9.16
C MET A 59 2.68 3.60 9.45
N LEU A 60 2.89 3.05 10.65
CA LEU A 60 4.20 2.53 11.09
C LEU A 60 4.69 1.38 10.18
N ALA A 61 3.78 0.51 9.75
CA ALA A 61 4.10 -0.60 8.87
C ALA A 61 4.51 -0.11 7.47
N ILE A 62 3.82 0.90 6.93
CA ILE A 62 4.15 1.52 5.64
C ILE A 62 5.50 2.22 5.71
N GLU A 63 5.75 3.05 6.72
CA GLU A 63 7.02 3.75 6.92
C GLU A 63 8.19 2.75 6.96
N LYS A 64 8.03 1.68 7.74
CA LYS A 64 9.03 0.61 7.85
C LYS A 64 9.22 -0.18 6.55
N HIS A 65 8.13 -0.49 5.84
CA HIS A 65 8.19 -1.32 4.62
C HIS A 65 8.81 -0.56 3.45
N PHE A 66 8.43 0.70 3.27
CA PHE A 66 8.91 1.53 2.16
C PHE A 66 10.13 2.38 2.52
N ASN A 67 10.56 2.34 3.79
CA ASN A 67 11.66 3.13 4.34
C ASN A 67 11.48 4.64 4.05
N ILE A 68 10.31 5.16 4.42
CA ILE A 68 9.90 6.56 4.26
C ILE A 68 9.38 7.09 5.59
N GLU A 69 9.36 8.41 5.76
CA GLU A 69 8.67 9.10 6.87
C GLU A 69 7.41 9.80 6.34
N ILE A 70 6.27 9.59 7.00
CA ILE A 70 5.01 10.26 6.64
C ILE A 70 4.83 11.47 7.56
N PRO A 71 4.85 12.71 7.04
CA PRO A 71 4.73 13.89 7.88
C PRO A 71 3.31 14.03 8.45
N ASP A 72 3.18 14.66 9.62
CA ASP A 72 1.90 14.78 10.34
C ASP A 72 0.82 15.52 9.54
N GLU A 73 1.22 16.47 8.69
CA GLU A 73 0.33 17.19 7.77
C GLU A 73 -0.38 16.25 6.78
N MET A 74 0.25 15.11 6.44
CA MET A 74 -0.32 14.09 5.57
C MET A 74 -1.11 13.03 6.34
N LEU A 75 -0.95 12.90 7.67
CA LEU A 75 -1.64 11.93 8.52
C LEU A 75 -3.11 12.30 8.78
N ASN A 76 -3.90 12.30 7.72
CA ASN A 76 -5.33 12.58 7.75
C ASN A 76 -6.15 11.37 7.31
N ARG A 77 -7.47 11.42 7.57
CA ARG A 77 -8.40 10.35 7.17
C ARG A 77 -8.33 10.03 5.68
N GLN A 78 -8.13 11.05 4.84
CA GLN A 78 -8.08 10.87 3.39
C GLN A 78 -6.87 10.03 2.96
N LEU A 79 -5.71 10.19 3.60
CA LEU A 79 -4.53 9.39 3.31
C LEU A 79 -4.82 7.89 3.45
N PHE A 80 -5.51 7.50 4.52
CA PHE A 80 -5.86 6.12 4.83
C PHE A 80 -7.24 5.70 4.34
N GLN A 81 -7.91 6.53 3.53
CA GLN A 81 -9.26 6.23 3.04
C GLN A 81 -9.24 5.08 2.03
N SER A 82 -8.22 4.99 1.17
CA SER A 82 -8.20 4.04 0.06
C SER A 82 -6.77 3.67 -0.33
N ILE A 83 -6.61 2.52 -0.97
CA ILE A 83 -5.32 2.00 -1.43
C ILE A 83 -4.71 2.92 -2.49
N ASP A 84 -5.53 3.52 -3.36
CA ASP A 84 -5.07 4.45 -4.39
C ASP A 84 -4.44 5.71 -3.77
N THR A 85 -5.06 6.25 -2.71
CA THR A 85 -4.53 7.42 -1.99
C THR A 85 -3.21 7.10 -1.29
N LEU A 86 -3.12 5.93 -0.63
CA LEU A 86 -1.88 5.45 -0.02
C LEU A 86 -0.78 5.25 -1.05
N ALA A 87 -1.08 4.59 -2.18
CA ALA A 87 -0.12 4.35 -3.25
C ALA A 87 0.42 5.67 -3.83
N GLY A 88 -0.46 6.66 -4.02
CA GLY A 88 -0.08 8.01 -4.45
C GLY A 88 0.86 8.68 -3.47
N ALA A 89 0.52 8.68 -2.18
CA ALA A 89 1.32 9.29 -1.12
C ALA A 89 2.69 8.61 -0.97
N VAL A 90 2.75 7.27 -0.91
CA VAL A 90 4.01 6.52 -0.85
C VAL A 90 4.89 6.83 -2.05
N THR A 91 4.33 6.88 -3.26
CA THR A 91 5.10 7.24 -4.47
C THR A 91 5.67 8.66 -4.41
N GLN A 92 4.90 9.59 -3.85
CA GLN A 92 5.32 10.97 -3.69
C GLN A 92 6.47 11.08 -2.67
N LEU A 93 6.30 10.46 -1.50
CA LEU A 93 7.30 10.44 -0.43
C LEU A 93 8.59 9.75 -0.87
N GLN A 94 8.51 8.57 -1.52
CA GLN A 94 9.70 7.90 -2.06
C GLN A 94 10.47 8.76 -3.06
N ARG A 95 9.79 9.59 -3.86
CA ARG A 95 10.47 10.50 -4.80
C ARG A 95 11.11 11.70 -4.09
N ALA A 96 10.47 12.20 -3.03
CA ALA A 96 11.01 13.28 -2.22
C ALA A 96 12.30 12.84 -1.50
N GLU A 97 12.26 11.67 -0.86
CA GLU A 97 13.41 11.08 -0.14
C GLU A 97 14.61 10.79 -1.05
N GLN A 98 14.35 10.32 -2.29
CA GLN A 98 15.42 10.05 -3.26
C GLN A 98 16.12 11.31 -3.80
N SER A 99 15.57 12.50 -3.52
CA SER A 99 16.08 13.77 -4.02
C SER A 99 16.83 14.59 -2.95
N ALA A 100 16.92 14.07 -1.72
CA ALA A 100 17.57 14.70 -0.56
C ALA A 100 18.94 14.05 -0.28
#